data_AF-A0A7J0G370-F1
#
_entry.id   AF-A0A7J0G370-F1
#
_cell.length_a   1.000
_cell.length_b   1.000
_cell.length_c   1.000
_cell.angle_alpha   90.00
_cell.angle_beta   90.00
_cell.angle_gamma   90.00
#
_symmetry.space_group_name_H-M   'P 1'
#
loop_
_entity.id
_entity.type
_entity.pdbx_description
1 polymer ?
#
loop_
_entity_poly.entity_id
_entity_poly.type
_entity_poly.pdbx_seq_one_letter_code
_entity_poly.pdbx_strand_id
1 'polypeptide(L)'
;MRASIAGERVILVPYMKEHVPKYHQWMQDPALLESTGSEPLTLDEEYQMQLSWTQDPHKQTFIVLDKELVAGDFIHGQAHVEAMVGDVNIYMNDLDDSQMAEIEIMIAEPKRYMRFIFFL
;
A
#
# COMPACT_ATOMS: atom_id res chain seq x y z
N MET A 1 12.96 -0.45 -5.59
CA MET A 1 13.65 -0.67 -4.30
C MET A 1 13.15 -1.99 -3.70
N ARG A 2 14.02 -2.86 -3.14
CA ARG A 2 13.61 -4.17 -2.54
C ARG A 2 13.54 -4.15 -1.00
N ALA A 3 13.72 -2.98 -0.38
CA ALA A 3 13.79 -2.85 1.06
C ALA A 3 12.39 -2.71 1.66
N SER A 4 12.13 -3.46 2.74
CA SER A 4 10.96 -3.26 3.59
C SER A 4 11.34 -2.38 4.77
N ILE A 5 10.39 -1.60 5.29
CA ILE A 5 10.61 -0.70 6.43
C ILE A 5 9.80 -1.26 7.61
N ALA A 6 10.47 -1.67 8.68
CA ALA A 6 9.81 -2.18 9.88
C ALA A 6 9.70 -1.07 10.94
N GLY A 7 8.47 -0.67 11.27
CA GLY A 7 8.17 0.23 12.39
C GLY A 7 7.87 -0.54 13.67
N GLU A 8 7.27 0.09 14.69
CA GLU A 8 6.90 -0.61 15.94
C GLU A 8 5.73 -1.60 15.70
N ARG A 9 4.67 -1.14 15.02
CA ARG A 9 3.39 -1.87 14.84
C ARG A 9 3.14 -2.34 13.42
N VAL A 10 3.78 -1.68 12.44
CA VAL A 10 3.57 -1.95 11.02
C VAL A 10 4.87 -2.30 10.32
N ILE A 11 4.76 -2.98 9.19
CA ILE A 11 5.84 -3.17 8.23
C ILE A 11 5.36 -2.67 6.88
N LEU A 12 6.16 -1.84 6.22
CA LEU A 12 5.93 -1.42 4.85
C LEU A 12 6.72 -2.34 3.92
N VAL A 13 6.04 -3.01 3.00
CA VAL A 13 6.67 -3.85 1.97
C VAL A 13 6.40 -3.26 0.58
N PRO A 14 7.31 -3.37 -0.39
CA PRO A 14 7.04 -2.90 -1.75
C PRO A 14 5.75 -3.51 -2.32
N TYR A 15 4.98 -2.77 -3.11
CA TYR A 15 3.78 -3.33 -3.74
C TYR A 15 4.15 -4.37 -4.81
N MET A 16 3.81 -5.63 -4.57
CA MET A 16 4.11 -6.78 -5.42
C MET A 16 2.85 -7.28 -6.13
N LYS A 17 3.05 -8.07 -7.20
CA LYS A 17 1.97 -8.68 -7.97
C LYS A 17 1.04 -9.54 -7.10
N GLU A 18 1.58 -10.21 -6.09
CA GLU A 18 0.87 -11.09 -5.15
C GLU A 18 -0.16 -10.34 -4.29
N HIS A 19 0.00 -9.02 -4.13
CA HIS A 19 -0.93 -8.18 -3.37
C HIS A 19 -2.19 -7.80 -4.18
N VAL A 20 -2.10 -7.81 -5.51
CA VAL A 20 -3.14 -7.30 -6.42
C VAL A 20 -4.51 -7.95 -6.16
N PRO A 21 -4.66 -9.28 -5.97
CA PRO A 21 -5.97 -9.87 -5.71
C PRO A 21 -6.66 -9.34 -4.45
N LYS A 22 -5.91 -9.11 -3.36
CA LYS A 22 -6.47 -8.56 -2.12
C LYS A 22 -6.73 -7.07 -2.24
N TYR A 23 -5.84 -6.33 -2.89
CA TYR A 23 -6.03 -4.91 -3.19
C TYR A 23 -7.30 -4.68 -4.03
N HIS A 24 -7.49 -5.47 -5.08
CA HIS A 24 -8.68 -5.44 -5.93
C HIS A 24 -9.96 -5.69 -5.12
N GLN A 25 -9.94 -6.60 -4.15
CA GLN A 25 -11.07 -6.82 -3.23
C GLN A 25 -11.40 -5.58 -2.40
N TRP A 26 -10.40 -4.86 -1.90
CA TRP A 26 -10.60 -3.58 -1.21
C TRP A 26 -11.20 -2.53 -2.14
N MET A 27 -10.72 -2.44 -3.37
CA MET A 27 -11.24 -1.52 -4.39
C MET A 27 -12.63 -1.90 -4.95
N GLN A 28 -13.28 -2.93 -4.39
CA GLN A 28 -14.72 -3.17 -4.60
C GLN A 28 -15.60 -2.43 -3.59
N ASP A 29 -15.03 -1.85 -2.52
CA ASP A 29 -15.78 -1.07 -1.52
C ASP A 29 -16.01 0.38 -2.02
N PRO A 30 -17.28 0.81 -2.23
CA PRO A 30 -17.58 2.16 -2.67
C PRO A 30 -17.05 3.26 -1.73
N ALA A 31 -16.99 3.00 -0.41
CA ALA A 31 -16.50 3.99 0.53
C ALA A 31 -14.99 4.20 0.39
N LEU A 32 -14.23 3.13 0.12
CA LEU A 32 -12.79 3.23 -0.15
C LEU A 32 -12.54 3.94 -1.49
N LEU A 33 -13.28 3.59 -2.53
CA LEU A 33 -13.19 4.27 -3.83
C LEU A 33 -13.46 5.77 -3.71
N GLU A 34 -14.55 6.16 -3.03
CA GLU A 34 -14.88 7.57 -2.79
C GLU A 34 -13.78 8.29 -1.98
N SER A 35 -13.29 7.67 -0.91
CA SER A 35 -12.27 8.28 -0.05
C SER A 35 -10.91 8.46 -0.72
N THR A 36 -10.59 7.61 -1.70
CA THR A 36 -9.33 7.65 -2.45
C THR A 36 -9.46 8.38 -3.78
N GLY A 37 -10.68 8.76 -4.19
CA GLY A 37 -10.94 9.29 -5.53
C GLY A 37 -10.65 8.29 -6.65
N SER A 38 -10.68 6.99 -6.36
CA SER A 38 -10.41 5.92 -7.31
C SER A 38 -11.67 5.50 -8.06
N GLU A 39 -11.50 5.06 -9.31
CA GLU A 39 -12.55 4.39 -10.09
C GLU A 39 -12.40 2.87 -9.98
N PRO A 40 -13.50 2.09 -10.05
CA PRO A 40 -13.42 0.64 -10.01
C PRO A 40 -12.74 0.12 -11.28
N LEU A 41 -11.83 -0.84 -11.10
CA LEU A 41 -11.09 -1.48 -12.18
C LEU A 41 -11.37 -2.97 -12.22
N THR A 42 -11.20 -3.58 -13.39
CA THR A 42 -11.11 -5.03 -13.50
C THR A 42 -9.81 -5.55 -12.89
N LEU A 43 -9.77 -6.82 -12.50
CA LEU A 43 -8.56 -7.43 -11.93
C LEU A 43 -7.35 -7.34 -12.88
N ASP A 44 -7.56 -7.46 -14.20
CA ASP A 44 -6.49 -7.33 -15.19
C ASP A 44 -5.96 -5.90 -15.29
N GLU A 45 -6.83 -4.90 -15.18
CA GLU A 45 -6.45 -3.48 -15.12
C GLU A 45 -5.65 -3.17 -13.86
N GLU A 46 -6.02 -3.74 -12.70
CA GLU A 46 -5.25 -3.62 -11.46
C GLU A 46 -3.82 -4.15 -11.61
N TYR A 47 -3.63 -5.27 -12.31
CA TYR A 47 -2.30 -5.77 -12.63
C TYR A 47 -1.51 -4.81 -13.52
N GLN A 48 -2.16 -4.18 -14.52
CA GLN A 48 -1.50 -3.18 -15.35
C GLN A 48 -1.11 -1.95 -14.54
N MET A 49 -2.00 -1.48 -13.66
CA MET A 49 -1.74 -0.33 -12.80
C MET A 49 -0.62 -0.60 -11.81
N GLN A 50 -0.63 -1.75 -11.13
CA GLN A 50 0.45 -2.16 -10.24
C GLN A 50 1.81 -2.16 -10.96
N LEU A 51 1.86 -2.67 -12.20
CA LEU A 51 3.08 -2.67 -13.00
C LEU A 51 3.52 -1.24 -13.32
N SER A 52 2.58 -0.37 -13.73
CA SER A 52 2.87 1.03 -14.07
C SER A 52 3.45 1.80 -12.87
N TRP A 53 2.86 1.64 -11.69
CA TRP A 53 3.32 2.31 -10.46
C TRP A 53 4.66 1.78 -9.98
N THR A 54 4.92 0.49 -10.14
CA THR A 54 6.20 -0.12 -9.72
C THR A 54 7.36 0.30 -10.63
N GLN A 55 7.07 0.71 -11.86
CA GLN A 55 8.07 1.14 -12.84
C GLN A 55 8.28 2.66 -12.87
N ASP A 56 7.42 3.42 -12.20
CA ASP A 56 7.50 4.88 -12.13
C ASP A 56 8.67 5.30 -11.21
N PRO A 57 9.68 6.03 -11.71
CA PRO A 57 10.80 6.48 -10.89
C PRO A 57 10.44 7.59 -9.89
N HIS A 58 9.28 8.25 -10.06
CA HIS A 58 8.79 9.33 -9.20
C HIS A 58 7.71 8.87 -8.22
N LYS A 59 7.31 7.60 -8.27
CA LYS A 59 6.32 7.02 -7.35
C LYS A 59 6.90 5.84 -6.60
N GLN A 60 6.58 5.72 -5.33
CA GLN A 60 6.87 4.52 -4.56
C GLN A 60 5.63 4.10 -3.77
N THR A 61 5.07 2.95 -4.14
CA THR A 61 3.95 2.34 -3.42
C THR A 61 4.44 1.23 -2.49
N PHE A 62 3.97 1.27 -1.26
CA PHE A 62 4.16 0.23 -0.26
C PHE A 62 2.82 -0.31 0.22
N ILE A 63 2.77 -1.59 0.54
CA ILE A 63 1.68 -2.19 1.28
C ILE A 63 2.00 -2.14 2.77
N VAL A 64 1.01 -1.74 3.56
CA VAL A 64 1.06 -1.73 5.02
C VAL A 64 0.66 -3.11 5.54
N LEU A 65 1.56 -3.72 6.30
CA LEU A 65 1.31 -4.95 7.04
C LEU A 65 1.10 -4.64 8.52
N ASP A 66 0.10 -5.27 9.15
CA ASP A 66 -0.01 -5.32 10.61
C ASP A 66 0.89 -6.45 11.14
N LYS A 67 1.86 -6.09 12.00
CA LYS A 67 2.83 -7.06 12.55
C LYS A 67 2.20 -8.20 13.31
N GLU A 68 1.06 -7.99 13.95
CA GLU A 68 0.37 -9.05 14.70
C GLU A 68 -0.27 -10.10 13.79
N LEU A 69 -0.48 -9.77 12.51
CA LEU A 69 -1.09 -10.66 11.53
C LEU A 69 -0.07 -11.44 10.71
N VAL A 70 1.22 -11.09 10.79
CA VAL A 70 2.29 -11.81 10.09
C VAL A 70 2.39 -13.23 10.65
N ALA A 71 2.23 -14.21 9.78
CA ALA A 71 2.28 -15.62 10.19
C ALA A 71 3.73 -16.08 10.36
N GLY A 72 4.17 -16.24 11.61
CA GLY A 72 5.53 -16.66 11.93
C GLY A 72 6.53 -15.50 11.83
N ASP A 73 7.72 -15.76 11.31
CA ASP A 73 8.77 -14.75 11.19
C ASP A 73 8.58 -13.89 9.92
N PHE A 74 8.79 -12.59 10.05
CA PHE A 74 8.80 -11.70 8.89
C PHE A 74 10.05 -11.95 8.03
N ILE A 75 9.83 -12.31 6.76
CA ILE A 75 10.89 -12.50 5.76
C ILE A 75 10.81 -11.41 4.71
N HIS A 76 11.89 -10.64 4.55
CA HIS A 76 12.00 -9.59 3.53
C HIS A 76 11.82 -10.17 2.11
N GLY A 77 11.07 -9.45 1.28
CA GLY A 77 10.80 -9.85 -0.10
C GLY A 77 9.67 -10.86 -0.27
N GLN A 78 9.04 -11.32 0.81
CA GLN A 78 7.76 -12.03 0.76
C GLN A 78 6.61 -11.04 0.89
N ALA A 79 5.46 -11.41 0.33
CA ALA A 79 4.28 -10.57 0.24
C ALA A 79 3.53 -10.42 1.58
N HIS A 80 3.42 -11.51 2.36
CA HIS A 80 2.64 -11.55 3.62
C HIS A 80 1.20 -11.03 3.42
N VAL A 81 0.51 -11.52 2.39
CA VAL A 81 -0.84 -11.09 1.97
C VAL A 81 -1.85 -11.16 3.11
N GLU A 82 -1.69 -12.14 4.00
CA GLU A 82 -2.52 -12.34 5.19
C GLU A 82 -2.47 -11.14 6.14
N ALA A 83 -1.36 -10.41 6.17
CA ALA A 83 -1.12 -9.30 7.08
C ALA A 83 -1.41 -7.92 6.48
N MET A 84 -1.75 -7.84 5.18
CA MET A 84 -2.05 -6.55 4.53
C MET A 84 -3.25 -5.87 5.17
N VAL A 85 -3.12 -4.58 5.47
CA VAL A 85 -4.18 -3.74 6.05
C VAL A 85 -4.40 -2.40 5.35
N GLY A 86 -3.53 -2.04 4.40
CA GLY A 86 -3.61 -0.79 3.65
C GLY A 86 -2.39 -0.59 2.75
N ASP A 87 -2.19 0.64 2.27
CA ASP A 87 -1.06 1.05 1.45
C ASP A 87 -0.59 2.49 1.76
N VAL A 88 0.62 2.79 1.29
CA VAL A 88 1.24 4.11 1.32
C VAL A 88 1.78 4.40 -0.06
N ASN A 89 1.32 5.49 -0.68
CA ASN A 89 1.85 6.01 -1.93
C ASN A 89 2.70 7.24 -1.62
N ILE A 90 3.94 7.26 -2.11
CA ILE A 90 4.86 8.39 -2.01
C ILE A 90 5.11 8.91 -3.41
N TYR A 91 4.90 10.20 -3.62
CA TYR A 91 5.10 10.85 -4.91
C TYR A 91 6.16 11.95 -4.80
N MET A 92 7.17 11.87 -5.66
CA MET A 92 8.25 12.84 -5.79
C MET A 92 7.89 13.84 -6.90
N ASN A 93 6.78 14.57 -6.71
CA ASN A 93 6.13 15.36 -7.75
C ASN A 93 6.71 16.78 -7.94
N ASP A 94 7.53 17.28 -7.00
CA ASP A 94 8.13 18.60 -7.12
C ASP A 94 9.43 18.52 -7.93
N LEU A 95 9.38 19.03 -9.17
CA LEU A 95 10.52 19.07 -10.08
C LEU A 95 11.53 20.17 -9.71
N ASP A 96 11.10 21.17 -8.94
CA ASP A 96 11.93 22.28 -8.48
C ASP A 96 12.55 21.99 -7.10
N ASP A 97 11.96 21.09 -6.31
CA ASP A 97 12.51 20.59 -5.05
C ASP A 97 12.46 19.05 -4.92
N SER A 98 13.56 18.41 -5.32
CA SER A 98 13.75 16.95 -5.19
C SER A 98 13.70 16.39 -3.76
N GLN A 99 13.64 17.24 -2.72
CA GLN A 99 13.50 16.81 -1.32
C GLN A 99 12.06 16.86 -0.81
N MET A 100 11.11 17.39 -1.60
CA MET A 100 9.70 17.38 -1.25
C MET A 100 9.01 16.12 -1.79
N ALA A 101 8.16 15.51 -0.96
CA ALA A 101 7.35 14.36 -1.34
C ALA A 101 5.93 14.49 -0.78
N GLU A 102 4.96 14.07 -1.58
CA GLU A 102 3.58 13.90 -1.15
C GLU A 102 3.36 12.45 -0.70
N ILE A 103 2.66 12.27 0.41
CA ILE A 103 2.37 10.94 0.97
C ILE A 103 0.87 10.78 1.12
N GLU A 104 0.33 9.76 0.45
CA GLU A 104 -1.06 9.33 0.60
C GLU A 104 -1.08 7.99 1.34
N ILE A 105 -2.01 7.84 2.27
CA ILE A 105 -2.14 6.63 3.10
C ILE A 105 -3.58 6.18 3.08
N MET A 106 -3.78 4.89 2.80
CA MET A 106 -5.07 4.24 2.86
C MET A 106 -4.97 3.05 3.83
N ILE A 107 -5.93 2.95 4.75
CA ILE A 107 -6.13 1.75 5.57
C ILE A 107 -7.45 1.16 5.11
N ALA A 108 -7.42 -0.09 4.64
CA ALA A 108 -8.57 -0.76 4.03
C ALA A 108 -9.36 -1.59 5.03
N GLU A 109 -8.76 -1.97 6.16
CA GLU A 109 -9.34 -2.90 7.13
C GLU A 109 -10.04 -2.14 8.28
N PRO A 110 -11.40 -2.10 8.34
CA PRO A 110 -12.13 -1.21 9.24
C PRO A 110 -11.88 -1.45 10.73
N LYS A 111 -11.63 -2.71 11.11
CA LYS A 111 -11.30 -3.09 12.48
C LYS A 111 -9.99 -2.47 12.98
N ARG A 112 -9.19 -1.88 12.09
CA ARG A 112 -7.87 -1.33 12.38
C ARG A 112 -7.80 0.20 12.22
N TYR A 113 -8.87 0.88 11.79
CA TYR A 113 -8.92 2.34 11.62
C TYR A 113 -8.47 3.10 12.88
N MET A 114 -9.10 2.84 14.04
CA MET A 114 -8.76 3.55 15.28
C MET A 114 -7.36 3.21 15.81
N ARG A 115 -6.74 2.12 15.34
CA ARG A 115 -5.43 1.66 15.79
C ARG A 115 -4.29 2.34 15.02
N PHE A 116 -4.54 2.81 13.80
CA PHE A 116 -3.54 3.43 12.92
C PHE A 116 -3.71 4.94 12.71
N ILE A 117 -4.86 5.53 13.06
CA ILE A 117 -5.11 6.99 12.97
C ILE A 117 -4.20 7.83 13.91
N PHE A 118 -3.64 7.27 14.98
CA PHE A 118 -2.84 8.02 15.97
C PHE A 118 -1.34 8.21 15.62
N PHE A 119 -0.93 7.95 14.37
CA PHE A 119 0.49 7.99 13.97
C PHE A 119 0.78 8.90 12.75
N LEU A 120 -0.16 9.77 12.38
CA LEU A 120 0.07 10.86 11.42
C LEU A 120 0.06 12.21 12.12
#